data_AF-A0A2E7HJA2-F1
#
_entry.id   AF-A0A2E7HJA2-F1
#
_cell.length_a   1.000
_cell.length_b   1.000
_cell.length_c   1.000
_cell.angle_alpha   90.00
_cell.angle_beta   90.00
_cell.angle_gamma   90.00
#
_symmetry.space_group_name_H-M   'P 1'
#
loop_
_entity.id
_entity.type
_entity.pdbx_description
1 polymer ?
#
loop_
_entity_poly.entity_id
_entity_poly.type
_entity_poly.pdbx_seq_one_letter_code
_entity_poly.pdbx_strand_id
1 'polypeptide(L)'
;MGCSLSSGAIGQGFATEAVSALIDYAFWQRGKSRVIAWADTRNPASCALLNRLRFETPAVEPRRIWFKGTWSEETFHEMTAERWRSVGTAITRAR
;
A
#
# COMPACT_ATOMS: atom_id res chain seq x y z
N MET A 1 -1.09 3.67 6.76
CA MET A 1 0.22 4.13 6.26
C MET A 1 0.01 5.06 5.06
N GLY A 2 0.99 5.90 4.71
CA GLY A 2 0.95 6.77 3.53
C GLY A 2 2.34 6.92 2.91
N CYS A 3 2.40 7.16 1.60
CA CYS A 3 3.64 7.34 0.84
C CYS A 3 3.44 8.51 -0.13
N SER A 4 4.41 9.44 -0.14
CA SER A 4 4.46 10.57 -1.06
C SER A 4 5.86 10.65 -1.65
N LEU A 5 5.97 10.93 -2.94
CA LEU A 5 7.24 11.08 -3.65
C LEU A 5 7.29 12.45 -4.33
N SER A 6 8.50 12.98 -4.51
CA SER A 6 8.72 14.10 -5.42
C SER A 6 8.42 13.68 -6.85
N SER A 7 7.99 14.62 -7.71
CA SER A 7 7.60 14.31 -9.09
C SER A 7 8.70 13.60 -9.89
N GLY A 8 9.96 13.96 -9.66
CA GLY A 8 11.10 13.31 -10.32
C GLY A 8 11.33 11.86 -9.90
N ALA A 9 10.82 11.42 -8.76
CA ALA A 9 11.01 10.06 -8.24
C ALA A 9 9.86 9.10 -8.61
N ILE A 10 8.77 9.60 -9.21
CA ILE A 10 7.63 8.78 -9.62
C ILE A 10 8.02 7.89 -10.81
N GLY A 11 7.53 6.65 -10.83
CA GLY A 11 7.77 5.71 -11.93
C GLY A 11 9.10 4.95 -11.87
N GLN A 12 9.96 5.24 -10.89
CA GLN A 12 11.28 4.62 -10.75
C GLN A 12 11.35 3.46 -9.73
N GLY A 13 10.20 3.01 -9.21
CA GLY A 13 10.13 1.91 -8.25
C GLY A 13 10.37 2.29 -6.78
N PHE A 14 10.78 3.53 -6.49
CA PHE A 14 11.03 3.99 -5.11
C PHE A 14 9.84 3.81 -4.16
N ALA A 15 8.62 4.01 -4.63
CA ALA A 15 7.42 3.79 -3.81
C ALA A 15 7.29 2.33 -3.38
N THR A 16 7.58 1.39 -4.28
CA THR A 16 7.56 -0.05 -3.98
C THR A 16 8.64 -0.40 -2.98
N GLU A 17 9.88 0.05 -3.20
CA GLU A 17 10.98 -0.19 -2.27
C GLU A 17 10.71 0.37 -0.87
N ALA A 18 10.35 1.66 -0.77
CA ALA A 18 10.12 2.32 0.51
C ALA A 18 8.95 1.69 1.28
N VAL A 19 7.86 1.36 0.59
CA VAL A 19 6.71 0.72 1.22
C VAL A 19 7.02 -0.72 1.65
N SER A 20 7.72 -1.51 0.83
CA SER A 20 8.16 -2.86 1.23
C SER A 20 9.03 -2.82 2.48
N ALA A 21 10.03 -1.95 2.51
CA ALA A 21 10.90 -1.79 3.68
C ALA A 21 10.13 -1.37 4.95
N LEU A 22 9.11 -0.51 4.81
CA LEU A 22 8.25 -0.13 5.93
C LEU A 22 7.41 -1.30 6.44
N ILE A 23 6.89 -2.14 5.53
CA ILE A 23 6.13 -3.35 5.90
C ILE A 23 7.05 -4.35 6.62
N ASP A 24 8.27 -4.55 6.12
CA ASP A 24 9.28 -5.38 6.77
C ASP A 24 9.59 -4.88 8.18
N TYR A 25 9.83 -3.58 8.33
CA TYR A 25 10.04 -2.96 9.63
C TYR A 25 8.84 -3.18 10.57
N ALA A 26 7.62 -2.98 10.08
CA ALA A 26 6.40 -3.12 10.87
C ALA A 26 6.22 -4.56 11.40
N PHE A 27 6.48 -5.57 10.57
CA PHE A 27 6.24 -6.97 10.93
C PHE A 27 7.41 -7.63 11.68
N TRP A 28 8.66 -7.49 11.20
CA TRP A 28 9.80 -8.16 11.82
C TRP A 28 10.34 -7.42 13.03
N GLN A 29 10.41 -6.08 12.97
CA GLN A 29 11.03 -5.31 14.05
C GLN A 29 10.02 -4.77 15.05
N ARG A 30 8.79 -4.47 14.61
CA ARG A 30 7.74 -3.89 15.48
C ARG A 30 6.65 -4.87 15.88
N GLY A 31 6.67 -6.11 15.38
CA GLY A 31 5.74 -7.17 15.76
C GLY A 31 4.27 -6.81 15.51
N LYS A 32 3.99 -5.98 14.50
CA LYS A 32 2.61 -5.65 14.14
C LYS A 32 1.95 -6.85 13.46
N SER A 33 0.65 -7.01 13.64
CA SER A 33 -0.12 -8.07 12.97
C SER A 33 -0.61 -7.64 11.59
N ARG A 34 -0.87 -6.33 11.41
CA ARG A 34 -1.46 -5.77 10.20
C ARG A 34 -0.90 -4.40 9.85
N VAL A 35 -0.89 -4.10 8.57
CA VAL A 35 -0.65 -2.78 7.99
C VAL A 35 -1.84 -2.42 7.11
N ILE A 36 -2.37 -1.21 7.28
CA ILE A 36 -3.53 -0.72 6.52
C ILE A 36 -3.15 0.49 5.68
N ALA A 37 -3.75 0.60 4.50
CA ALA A 37 -3.61 1.75 3.59
C ALA A 37 -4.98 2.14 3.03
N TRP A 38 -5.15 3.43 2.78
CA TRP A 38 -6.29 3.98 2.06
C TRP A 38 -5.77 4.60 0.77
N ALA A 39 -6.49 4.39 -0.33
CA ALA A 39 -6.17 4.97 -1.62
C ALA A 39 -7.42 5.56 -2.27
N ASP A 40 -7.36 6.83 -2.67
CA ASP A 40 -8.37 7.48 -3.51
C ASP A 40 -8.53 6.66 -4.79
N THR A 41 -9.77 6.31 -5.16
CA THR A 41 -10.09 5.53 -6.36
C THR A 41 -9.60 6.20 -7.64
N ARG A 42 -9.40 7.52 -7.61
CA ARG A 42 -8.88 8.34 -8.72
C ARG A 42 -7.35 8.43 -8.73
N ASN A 43 -6.66 7.76 -7.81
CA ASN A 43 -5.20 7.67 -7.77
C ASN A 43 -4.72 6.29 -8.26
N PRO A 44 -4.59 6.09 -9.59
CA PRO A 44 -4.21 4.80 -10.16
C PRO A 44 -2.80 4.36 -9.74
N ALA A 45 -1.89 5.29 -9.44
CA ALA A 45 -0.54 4.97 -9.02
C ALA A 45 -0.52 4.29 -7.64
N SER A 46 -1.28 4.80 -6.68
CA SER A 46 -1.43 4.20 -5.35
C SER A 46 -2.14 2.84 -5.43
N CYS A 47 -3.22 2.74 -6.20
CA CYS A 47 -3.92 1.47 -6.41
C CYS A 47 -2.99 0.41 -7.04
N ALA A 48 -2.22 0.78 -8.07
CA ALA A 48 -1.25 -0.12 -8.70
C ALA A 48 -0.13 -0.56 -7.75
N LEU A 49 0.33 0.35 -6.87
CA LEU A 49 1.32 0.02 -5.85
C LEU A 49 0.80 -1.03 -4.86
N LEU A 50 -0.39 -0.82 -4.31
CA LEU A 50 -0.99 -1.74 -3.33
C LEU A 50 -1.28 -3.12 -3.97
N ASN A 51 -1.74 -3.14 -5.22
CA ASN A 51 -1.93 -4.37 -6.00
C ASN A 51 -0.62 -5.12 -6.25
N ARG A 52 0.46 -4.40 -6.60
CA ARG A 52 1.80 -5.00 -6.80
C ARG A 52 2.33 -5.63 -5.52
N LEU A 53 2.10 -4.97 -4.39
CA LEU A 53 2.48 -5.44 -3.07
C LEU A 53 1.54 -6.50 -2.49
N ARG A 54 0.51 -6.90 -3.25
CA ARG A 54 -0.44 -7.97 -2.89
C ARG A 54 -1.26 -7.68 -1.64
N PHE A 55 -1.56 -6.41 -1.37
CA PHE A 55 -2.58 -6.06 -0.38
C PHE A 55 -3.92 -6.71 -0.75
N GLU A 56 -4.71 -7.04 0.27
CA GLU A 56 -6.11 -7.44 0.10
C GLU A 56 -7.02 -6.24 0.28
N THR A 57 -8.10 -6.22 -0.49
CA THR A 57 -9.14 -5.18 -0.44
C THR A 57 -10.44 -5.85 0.04
N PRO A 58 -10.67 -5.97 1.36
CA PRO A 58 -11.84 -6.67 1.88
C PRO A 58 -13.15 -5.89 1.68
N ALA A 59 -13.07 -4.57 1.49
CA ALA A 59 -14.22 -3.73 1.19
C ALA A 59 -14.47 -3.71 -0.33
N VAL A 60 -15.66 -4.12 -0.74
CA VAL A 60 -16.08 -4.06 -2.15
C VAL A 60 -16.50 -2.64 -2.54
N GLU A 61 -17.00 -1.85 -1.58
CA GLU A 61 -17.45 -0.49 -1.81
C GLU A 61 -16.49 0.55 -1.19
N PRO A 62 -16.06 1.57 -1.95
CA PRO A 62 -15.22 2.65 -1.43
C PRO A 62 -15.94 3.47 -0.35
N ARG A 63 -15.18 3.92 0.64
CA ARG A 63 -15.67 4.89 1.62
C ARG A 63 -15.70 6.28 0.99
N ARG A 64 -16.81 6.99 1.12
CA ARG A 64 -16.85 8.43 0.83
C ARG A 64 -16.31 9.26 1.98
N ILE A 65 -15.40 10.17 1.66
CA ILE A 65 -14.81 11.14 2.58
C ILE A 65 -14.87 12.54 1.99
N TRP A 66 -14.98 13.56 2.84
CA TRP A 66 -14.82 14.95 2.43
C TRP A 66 -13.36 15.35 2.60
N PHE A 67 -12.66 15.62 1.49
CA PHE A 67 -11.24 15.95 1.49
C PHE A 67 -10.92 17.04 0.47
N LYS A 68 -10.13 18.05 0.87
CA LYS A 68 -9.74 19.20 0.02
C LYS A 68 -10.93 19.90 -0.68
N GLY A 69 -12.05 20.05 0.04
CA GLY A 69 -13.23 20.77 -0.46
C GLY A 69 -14.06 20.00 -1.49
N THR A 70 -13.83 18.69 -1.65
CA THR A 70 -14.62 17.84 -2.53
C THR A 70 -14.86 16.48 -1.90
N TRP A 71 -15.91 15.78 -2.35
CA TRP A 71 -16.09 14.37 -2.03
C TRP A 71 -15.03 13.53 -2.76
N SER A 72 -14.43 12.60 -2.02
CA SER A 72 -13.52 11.58 -2.52
C SER A 72 -14.00 10.20 -2.09
N GLU A 73 -13.65 9.19 -2.88
CA GLU A 73 -13.92 7.79 -2.61
C GLU A 73 -12.59 7.09 -2.38
N GLU A 74 -12.42 6.48 -1.20
CA GLU A 74 -11.20 5.78 -0.83
C GLU A 74 -11.45 4.28 -0.64
N THR A 75 -10.57 3.48 -1.21
CA THR A 75 -10.55 2.02 -1.04
C THR A 75 -9.67 1.65 0.15
N PHE A 76 -10.14 0.71 0.96
CA PHE A 76 -9.42 0.18 2.11
C PHE A 76 -8.59 -1.04 1.71
N HIS A 77 -7.32 -1.03 2.06
CA HIS A 77 -6.37 -2.10 1.76
C HIS A 77 -5.67 -2.58 3.02
N GLU A 78 -5.49 -3.88 3.13
CA GLU A 78 -4.87 -4.54 4.27
C GLU A 78 -3.75 -5.51 3.83
N MET A 79 -2.65 -5.49 4.59
CA MET A 79 -1.62 -6.53 4.57
C MET A 79 -1.52 -7.14 5.97
N THR A 80 -1.61 -8.46 6.07
CA THR A 80 -1.34 -9.20 7.31
C THR A 80 0.10 -9.70 7.34
N ALA A 81 0.65 -9.91 8.54
CA ALA A 81 1.99 -10.43 8.70
C ALA A 81 2.13 -11.85 8.12
N GLU A 82 1.09 -12.68 8.22
CA GLU A 82 1.03 -14.03 7.65
C GLU A 82 1.10 -13.98 6.13
N ARG A 83 0.29 -13.10 5.51
CA ARG A 83 0.30 -12.91 4.06
C ARG A 83 1.64 -12.39 3.60
N TRP A 84 2.17 -11.37 4.25
CA TRP A 84 3.44 -10.79 3.84
C TRP A 84 4.59 -11.81 3.90
N ARG A 85 4.60 -12.71 4.90
CA ARG A 85 5.54 -13.84 4.95
C ARG A 85 5.32 -14.85 3.81
N SER A 86 4.09 -15.07 3.36
CA SER A 86 3.79 -15.98 2.25
C SER A 86 4.17 -15.40 0.88
N VAL A 87 4.01 -14.09 0.66
CA VAL A 87 4.39 -13.40 -0.59
C VAL A 87 5.83 -12.89 -0.63
N GLY A 88 6.51 -12.71 0.51
CA GLY A 88 7.88 -12.18 0.60
C GLY A 88 8.92 -12.95 -0.21
N THR A 89 8.71 -14.25 -0.44
CA THR A 89 9.55 -15.09 -1.29
C THR A 89 9.52 -14.68 -2.78
N ALA A 90 8.47 -13.98 -3.22
CA ALA A 90 8.26 -13.60 -4.62
C ALA A 90 8.62 -12.14 -4.95
N ILE A 91 8.51 -11.22 -3.98
CA ILE A 91 8.74 -9.77 -4.23
C ILE A 91 10.25 -9.44 -4.28
N THR A 92 11.08 -10.15 -3.51
CA THR A 92 12.54 -9.95 -3.48
C THR A 92 13.28 -10.55 -4.69
N ARG A 93 12.67 -11.52 -5.39
CA ARG A 93 13.27 -12.19 -6.57
C ARG A 93 13.07 -11.48 -7.90
N ALA A 94 12.33 -10.37 -7.92
CA ALA A 94 12.06 -9.60 -9.13
C ALA A 94 13.02 -8.41 -9.34
N ARG A 95 14.17 -8.39 -8.65
CA ARG A 95 15.29 -7.46 -8.90
C ARG A 95 16.29 -8.08 -9.86
#